data_AF-A0A6A3PB48-F1
#
_entry.id   AF-A0A6A3PB48-F1
#
_cell.length_a   1.000
_cell.length_b   1.000
_cell.length_c   1.000
_cell.angle_alpha   90.00
_cell.angle_beta   90.00
_cell.angle_gamma   90.00
#
_symmetry.space_group_name_H-M   'P 1'
#
loop_
_entity.id
_entity.type
_entity.pdbx_description
1 polymer ?
#
loop_
_entity_poly.entity_id
_entity_poly.type
_entity_poly.pdbx_seq_one_letter_code
_entity_poly.pdbx_strand_id
1 'polypeptide(L)'
;DDYIKLFNREKSADESVVKVMATGFGGEDKLATALENARLHPVMNAKAKKLQDAQFAQWLDEGYGSLSVLTTVFKVEGANLAGASRSQKSIVKQFKAYYEREMRVPNVVEPRRS
;
A
#
# COMPACT_ATOMS: atom_id res chain seq x y z
N ASP A 1 2.50 16.65 18.07
CA ASP A 1 2.00 17.27 16.82
C ASP A 1 3.01 17.21 15.67
N ASP A 2 3.80 16.13 15.58
CA ASP A 2 4.91 16.03 14.60
C ASP A 2 4.56 15.26 13.32
N TYR A 3 3.33 14.76 13.20
CA TYR A 3 2.90 13.89 12.09
C TYR A 3 2.69 14.62 10.74
N ILE A 4 2.70 15.96 10.71
CA ILE A 4 2.31 16.75 9.52
C ILE A 4 3.52 17.27 8.71
N LYS A 5 4.73 17.31 9.28
CA LYS A 5 5.86 18.01 8.64
C LYS A 5 6.58 17.24 7.53
N LEU A 6 6.25 15.97 7.31
CA LEU A 6 6.89 15.13 6.28
C LEU A 6 6.07 15.04 4.98
N PHE A 7 5.26 16.04 4.66
CA PHE A 7 4.18 15.87 3.65
C PHE A 7 4.44 16.49 2.27
N ASN A 8 5.63 17.06 2.00
CA ASN A 8 5.93 17.62 0.68
C ASN A 8 7.36 17.28 0.23
N ARG A 9 7.49 16.21 -0.57
CA ARG A 9 8.43 16.14 -1.69
C ARG A 9 7.92 15.13 -2.72
N GLU A 10 8.28 15.37 -3.97
CA GLU A 10 7.85 14.62 -5.16
C GLU A 10 8.09 13.11 -5.04
N LYS A 11 7.11 12.34 -5.53
CA LYS A 11 7.08 10.91 -5.93
C LYS A 11 8.09 9.93 -5.31
N SER A 12 9.40 10.18 -5.41
CA SER A 12 10.45 9.41 -4.75
C SER A 12 10.53 9.64 -3.22
N ALA A 13 10.07 10.80 -2.73
CA ALA A 13 9.90 10.99 -1.31
C ALA A 13 8.70 10.22 -0.76
N ASP A 14 7.62 10.04 -1.53
CA ASP A 14 6.44 9.29 -1.05
C ASP A 14 6.79 7.83 -0.73
N GLU A 15 7.63 7.15 -1.53
CA GLU A 15 8.14 5.80 -1.22
C GLU A 15 8.98 5.78 0.06
N SER A 16 9.93 6.72 0.19
CA SER A 16 10.73 6.85 1.40
C SER A 16 9.87 7.15 2.64
N VAL A 17 8.81 7.93 2.48
CA VAL A 17 7.86 8.31 3.52
C VAL A 17 7.01 7.12 3.94
N VAL A 18 6.50 6.32 3.00
CA VAL A 18 5.74 5.10 3.31
C VAL A 18 6.61 4.11 4.08
N LYS A 19 7.87 3.91 3.67
CA LYS A 19 8.80 3.00 4.37
C LYS A 19 9.16 3.47 5.77
N VAL A 20 9.39 4.77 5.95
CA VAL A 20 9.61 5.38 7.28
C VAL A 20 8.35 5.28 8.14
N MET A 21 7.17 5.54 7.57
CA MET A 21 5.90 5.36 8.27
C MET A 21 5.67 3.90 8.65
N ALA A 22 5.94 2.95 7.75
CA ALA A 22 5.82 1.53 8.04
C ALA A 22 6.73 1.14 9.21
N THR A 23 7.95 1.69 9.26
CA THR A 23 8.86 1.51 10.39
C THR A 23 8.25 2.07 11.69
N GLY A 24 7.69 3.28 11.66
CA GLY A 24 7.04 3.91 12.82
C GLY A 24 5.76 3.23 13.30
N PHE A 25 5.01 2.60 12.39
CA PHE A 25 3.82 1.79 12.71
C PHE A 25 4.18 0.33 13.08
N GLY A 26 5.45 -0.05 12.97
CA GLY A 26 5.95 -1.38 13.35
C GLY A 26 5.69 -2.47 12.31
N GLY A 27 5.61 -2.10 11.03
CA GLY A 27 5.44 -2.97 9.87
C GLY A 27 4.54 -2.38 8.78
N GLU A 28 4.72 -2.83 7.54
CA GLU A 28 3.86 -2.45 6.40
C GLU A 28 2.41 -2.94 6.57
N ASP A 29 2.22 -4.08 7.22
CA ASP A 29 0.93 -4.68 7.57
C ASP A 29 0.13 -3.80 8.56
N LYS A 30 0.82 -3.27 9.58
CA LYS A 30 0.23 -2.37 10.57
C LYS A 30 -0.07 -1.01 9.97
N LEU A 31 0.82 -0.48 9.14
CA LEU A 31 0.56 0.75 8.38
C LEU A 31 -0.67 0.56 7.49
N ALA A 32 -0.72 -0.52 6.71
CA ALA A 32 -1.83 -0.77 5.78
C ALA A 32 -3.17 -0.86 6.50
N THR A 33 -3.20 -1.52 7.66
CA THR A 33 -4.39 -1.65 8.50
C THR A 33 -4.79 -0.33 9.16
N ALA A 34 -3.81 0.46 9.61
CA ALA A 34 -4.06 1.78 10.19
C ALA A 34 -4.64 2.76 9.16
N LEU A 35 -4.11 2.74 7.93
CA LEU A 35 -4.60 3.56 6.83
C LEU A 35 -6.03 3.15 6.43
N GLU A 36 -6.32 1.85 6.36
CA GLU A 36 -7.67 1.36 6.08
C GLU A 36 -8.69 1.85 7.13
N ASN A 37 -8.32 1.79 8.41
CA ASN A 37 -9.17 2.31 9.49
C ASN A 37 -9.31 3.84 9.43
N ALA A 38 -8.22 4.58 9.14
CA ALA A 38 -8.25 6.03 9.00
C ALA A 38 -9.17 6.49 7.86
N ARG A 39 -9.36 5.66 6.83
CA ARG A 39 -10.31 5.93 5.74
C ARG A 39 -11.77 5.89 6.16
N LEU A 40 -12.09 5.24 7.28
CA LEU A 40 -13.45 5.26 7.84
C LEU A 40 -13.81 6.63 8.43
N HIS A 41 -12.82 7.47 8.72
CA HIS A 41 -13.04 8.80 9.25
C HIS A 41 -13.08 9.84 8.10
N PRO A 42 -14.19 10.60 7.93
CA PRO A 42 -14.34 11.53 6.81
C PRO A 42 -13.21 12.55 6.70
N VAL A 43 -12.74 13.07 7.83
CA VAL A 43 -11.67 14.09 7.91
C VAL A 43 -10.31 13.54 7.45
N MET A 44 -10.07 12.24 7.68
CA MET A 44 -8.79 11.60 7.38
C MET A 44 -8.83 10.79 6.07
N ASN A 45 -10.01 10.60 5.48
CA ASN A 45 -10.21 9.75 4.32
C ASN A 45 -9.31 10.10 3.13
N ALA A 46 -9.30 11.36 2.71
CA ALA A 46 -8.50 11.80 1.56
C ALA A 46 -7.00 11.58 1.78
N LYS A 47 -6.51 11.90 2.98
CA LYS A 47 -5.08 11.76 3.32
C LYS A 47 -4.68 10.30 3.45
N ALA A 48 -5.50 9.49 4.13
CA ALA A 48 -5.26 8.08 4.31
C ALA A 48 -5.33 7.33 2.97
N LYS A 49 -6.24 7.73 2.07
CA LYS A 49 -6.29 7.20 0.71
C LYS A 49 -5.01 7.51 -0.07
N LYS A 50 -4.53 8.76 -0.05
CA LYS A 50 -3.28 9.13 -0.73
C LYS A 50 -2.10 8.29 -0.24
N LEU A 51 -1.98 8.09 1.07
CA LEU A 51 -0.93 7.26 1.66
C LEU A 51 -1.08 5.78 1.31
N GLN A 52 -2.30 5.25 1.27
CA GLN A 52 -2.54 3.88 0.86
C GLN A 52 -2.19 3.66 -0.63
N ASP A 53 -2.52 4.63 -1.49
CA ASP A 53 -2.16 4.58 -2.91
C ASP A 53 -0.63 4.66 -3.10
N ALA A 54 0.09 5.43 -2.28
CA ALA A 54 1.56 5.45 -2.27
C ALA A 54 2.15 4.11 -1.80
N GLN A 55 1.55 3.49 -0.79
CA GLN A 55 1.94 2.14 -0.35
C GLN A 55 1.72 1.10 -1.45
N PHE A 56 0.63 1.22 -2.21
CA PHE A 56 0.37 0.36 -3.36
C PHE A 56 1.37 0.58 -4.50
N ALA A 57 1.76 1.82 -4.77
CA ALA A 57 2.79 2.13 -5.75
C ALA A 57 4.12 1.45 -5.39
N GLN A 58 4.54 1.54 -4.12
CA GLN A 58 5.74 0.86 -3.63
C GLN A 58 5.64 -0.67 -3.80
N TRP A 59 4.50 -1.28 -3.46
CA TRP A 59 4.30 -2.72 -3.66
C TRP A 59 4.36 -3.13 -5.14
N LEU A 60 3.90 -2.29 -6.07
CA LEU A 60 4.07 -2.54 -7.50
C LEU A 60 5.54 -2.48 -7.92
N ASP A 61 6.29 -1.47 -7.44
CA ASP A 61 7.71 -1.30 -7.77
C ASP A 61 8.56 -2.46 -7.21
N GLU A 62 8.22 -2.94 -6.01
CA GLU A 62 8.81 -4.15 -5.41
C GLU A 62 8.38 -5.45 -6.12
N GLY A 63 7.51 -5.37 -7.13
CA GLY A 63 7.09 -6.50 -7.96
C GLY A 63 6.06 -7.41 -7.30
N TYR A 64 5.34 -6.94 -6.29
CA TYR A 64 4.29 -7.73 -5.65
C TYR A 64 3.07 -7.89 -6.56
N GLY A 65 2.61 -9.13 -6.70
CA GLY A 65 1.33 -9.43 -7.31
C GLY A 65 0.17 -9.11 -6.37
N SER A 66 -1.02 -8.87 -6.94
CA SER A 66 -2.21 -8.49 -6.16
C SER A 66 -2.54 -9.46 -5.02
N LEU A 67 -2.24 -10.76 -5.18
CA LEU A 67 -2.46 -11.78 -4.16
C LEU A 67 -1.24 -12.07 -3.28
N SER A 68 -0.02 -11.75 -3.75
CA SER A 68 1.20 -12.04 -2.98
C SER A 68 1.30 -11.17 -1.74
N VAL A 69 0.67 -9.98 -1.73
CA VAL A 69 0.61 -9.09 -0.56
C VAL A 69 0.05 -9.80 0.70
N LEU A 70 -0.86 -10.77 0.54
CA LEU A 70 -1.35 -11.56 1.69
C LEU A 70 -0.23 -12.38 2.35
N THR A 71 0.65 -12.97 1.56
CA THR A 71 1.72 -13.83 2.07
C THR A 71 2.98 -13.02 2.40
N THR A 72 3.30 -11.99 1.62
CA THR A 72 4.52 -11.20 1.78
C THR A 72 4.40 -10.13 2.86
N VAL A 73 3.31 -9.36 2.87
CA VAL A 73 3.11 -8.26 3.82
C VAL A 73 2.37 -8.74 5.05
N PHE A 74 1.20 -9.37 4.87
CA PHE A 74 0.33 -9.77 5.99
C PHE A 74 0.71 -11.11 6.61
N LYS A 75 1.72 -11.81 6.07
CA LYS A 75 2.20 -13.12 6.55
C LYS A 75 1.08 -14.16 6.71
N VAL A 76 0.03 -14.06 5.90
CA VAL A 76 -1.05 -15.04 5.83
C VAL A 76 -0.49 -16.31 5.20
N GLU A 77 -0.83 -17.46 5.77
CA GLU A 77 -0.39 -18.75 5.26
C GLU A 77 -0.92 -18.97 3.83
N GLY A 78 -0.01 -19.29 2.90
CA GLY A 78 -0.36 -19.47 1.49
C GLY A 78 -1.39 -20.59 1.25
N ALA A 79 -1.37 -21.63 2.08
CA ALA A 79 -2.35 -22.72 2.06
C ALA A 79 -3.74 -22.30 2.57
N ASN A 80 -3.84 -21.17 3.29
CA ASN A 80 -5.09 -20.69 3.89
C ASN A 80 -5.27 -19.16 3.72
N LEU A 81 -5.29 -18.70 2.47
CA LEU A 81 -5.62 -17.30 2.15
C LEU A 81 -7.04 -16.90 2.61
N ALA A 82 -7.94 -17.88 2.75
CA ALA A 82 -9.28 -17.67 3.29
C ALA A 82 -9.27 -17.22 4.77
N GLY A 83 -8.21 -17.54 5.51
CA GLY A 83 -7.98 -17.12 6.90
C GLY A 83 -7.68 -15.63 7.07
N ALA A 84 -7.44 -14.88 5.98
CA ALA A 84 -7.20 -13.45 6.05
C ALA A 84 -8.38 -12.69 6.68
N SER A 85 -8.07 -11.67 7.48
CA SER A 85 -9.07 -10.82 8.14
C SER A 85 -9.87 -9.99 7.12
N ARG A 86 -11.03 -9.46 7.54
CA ARG A 86 -11.85 -8.61 6.65
C ARG A 86 -11.07 -7.40 6.14
N SER A 87 -10.28 -6.76 6.99
CA SER A 87 -9.45 -5.61 6.63
C SER A 87 -8.36 -5.98 5.64
N GLN A 88 -7.67 -7.11 5.85
CA GLN A 88 -6.65 -7.62 4.91
C GLN A 88 -7.27 -7.91 3.54
N LYS A 89 -8.44 -8.57 3.50
CA LYS A 89 -9.18 -8.83 2.26
C LYS A 89 -9.61 -7.54 1.57
N SER A 90 -10.02 -6.52 2.32
CA SER A 90 -10.37 -5.19 1.79
C SER A 90 -9.16 -4.50 1.17
N ILE A 91 -8.02 -4.47 1.87
CA ILE A 91 -6.77 -3.86 1.39
C ILE A 91 -6.30 -4.54 0.10
N VAL A 92 -6.33 -5.87 0.05
CA VAL A 92 -5.96 -6.65 -1.15
C VAL A 92 -6.91 -6.39 -2.30
N LYS A 93 -8.22 -6.26 -2.05
CA LYS A 93 -9.19 -5.87 -3.08
C LYS A 93 -8.87 -4.49 -3.66
N GLN A 94 -8.50 -3.54 -2.80
CA GLN A 94 -8.12 -2.20 -3.24
C GLN A 94 -6.80 -2.20 -4.01
N PHE A 95 -5.80 -2.94 -3.53
CA PHE A 95 -4.53 -3.10 -4.24
C PHE A 95 -4.71 -3.77 -5.59
N LYS A 96 -5.55 -4.80 -5.69
CA LYS A 96 -5.91 -5.43 -6.97
C LYS A 96 -6.51 -4.42 -7.96
N ALA A 97 -7.44 -3.58 -7.52
CA ALA A 97 -8.01 -2.53 -8.36
C ALA A 97 -6.97 -1.48 -8.79
N TYR A 98 -6.01 -1.16 -7.91
CA TYR A 98 -4.87 -0.29 -8.23
C TYR A 98 -3.96 -0.95 -9.29
N TYR A 99 -3.53 -2.19 -9.04
CA TYR A 99 -2.71 -3.01 -9.95
C TYR A 99 -3.32 -3.11 -11.35
N GLU A 100 -4.62 -3.44 -11.44
CA GLU A 100 -5.32 -3.57 -12.72
C GLU A 100 -5.42 -2.23 -13.47
N ARG A 101 -5.58 -1.11 -12.75
CA ARG A 101 -5.59 0.22 -13.35
C ARG A 101 -4.22 0.58 -13.94
N GLU A 102 -3.15 0.42 -13.16
CA GLU A 102 -1.79 0.74 -13.62
C GLU A 102 -1.33 -0.18 -14.77
N MET A 103 -1.69 -1.47 -14.73
CA MET A 103 -1.37 -2.44 -15.79
C MET A 103 -2.21 -2.28 -17.07
N ARG A 104 -3.39 -1.64 -17.00
CA ARG A 104 -4.22 -1.31 -18.18
C ARG A 104 -3.77 -0.06 -18.90
N VAL A 105 -2.98 0.82 -18.28
CA VAL A 105 -2.32 1.91 -18.99
C VAL A 105 -1.32 1.25 -19.96
N PRO A 106 -1.42 1.45 -21.29
CA PRO A 106 -0.45 0.88 -22.21
C PRO A 106 0.94 1.33 -21.77
N ASN A 107 1.76 0.33 -21.46
CA ASN A 107 3.08 0.46 -20.87
C ASN A 107 4.03 1.15 -21.88
N VAL A 108 3.95 2.48 -22.00
CA VAL A 108 4.72 3.27 -22.99
C VAL A 108 6.09 3.69 -22.45
N VAL A 109 6.45 3.46 -21.18
CA VAL A 109 7.77 3.91 -20.71
C VAL A 109 8.49 2.86 -19.84
N GLU A 110 9.33 2.11 -20.55
CA GLU A 110 10.68 1.63 -20.21
C GLU A 110 10.89 0.39 -19.32
N PRO A 111 11.95 -0.40 -19.63
CA PRO A 111 12.16 -1.75 -19.12
C PRO A 111 12.73 -1.75 -17.70
N ARG A 112 12.30 -2.75 -16.90
CA ARG A 112 12.89 -3.16 -15.62
C ARG A 112 14.42 -3.11 -15.70
N ARG A 113 15.02 -2.21 -14.93
CA ARG A 113 16.48 -2.08 -14.82
C ARG A 113 17.09 -3.43 -14.44
N SER A 114 18.05 -3.86 -15.26
CA SER A 114 19.00 -4.96 -15.03
C SER A 114 19.86 -4.76 -13.78
#